data_AF-A0A661MMJ9-F1
#
_entry.id   AF-A0A661MMJ9-F1
#
_cell.length_a   1.000
_cell.length_b   1.000
_cell.length_c   1.000
_cell.angle_alpha   90.00
_cell.angle_beta   90.00
_cell.angle_gamma   90.00
#
_symmetry.space_group_name_H-M   'P 1'
#
loop_
_entity.id
_entity.type
_entity.pdbx_description
1 polymer ?
#
loop_
_entity_poly.entity_id
_entity_poly.type
_entity_poly.pdbx_seq_one_letter_code
_entity_poly.pdbx_strand_id
1 'polypeptide(L)'
;WCGSRHSEDQLWTNRPTPELARYRSPIDNLYHAHQTSGHPGALCLMAIPYNLMHILIEDGVAEPGGWWYASPYYIPEEGKIPANRNGSLHQD
;
A
#
# COMPACT_ATOMS: atom_id res chain seq x y z
N TRP A 1 3.14 3.24 3.62
CA TRP A 1 2.64 2.97 4.99
C TRP A 1 1.46 2.00 4.89
N CYS A 2 1.67 0.75 4.46
CA CYS A 2 1.30 -0.47 5.21
C CYS A 2 2.08 -1.71 4.70
N GLY A 3 3.28 -1.54 4.13
CA GLY A 3 4.21 -2.65 3.92
C GLY A 3 4.67 -3.18 5.28
N SER A 4 4.62 -4.49 5.48
CA SER A 4 5.19 -5.12 6.67
C SER A 4 6.64 -5.50 6.40
N ARG A 5 7.50 -5.25 7.40
CA ARG A 5 8.89 -5.71 7.43
C ARG A 5 9.02 -7.09 8.08
N HIS A 6 7.96 -7.59 8.73
CA HIS A 6 7.96 -8.82 9.52
C HIS A 6 9.18 -8.90 10.47
N SER A 7 9.30 -7.91 11.36
CA SER A 7 10.34 -7.88 12.40
C SER A 7 9.73 -7.57 13.76
N GLU A 8 10.38 -8.00 14.84
CA GLU A 8 9.96 -7.70 16.22
C GLU A 8 9.93 -6.19 16.50
N ASP A 9 10.80 -5.43 15.84
CA ASP A 9 10.87 -3.96 15.96
C ASP A 9 9.71 -3.22 15.25
N GLN A 10 8.88 -3.92 14.49
CA GLN A 10 7.79 -3.30 13.75
C GLN A 10 6.62 -3.00 14.71
N LEU A 11 6.19 -1.74 14.80
CA LEU A 11 4.93 -1.43 15.45
C LEU A 11 3.82 -2.30 14.84
N TRP A 12 3.01 -2.98 15.66
CA TRP A 12 1.91 -3.84 15.22
C TRP A 12 2.31 -5.24 14.67
N THR A 13 3.19 -5.96 15.38
CA THR A 13 3.70 -7.32 15.07
C THR A 13 2.66 -8.45 15.04
N ASN A 14 1.53 -8.31 15.73
CA ASN A 14 0.52 -9.38 15.88
C ASN A 14 -0.60 -9.30 14.85
N ARG A 15 -0.27 -9.35 13.54
CA ARG A 15 -1.30 -9.53 12.51
C ARG A 15 -1.66 -11.00 12.39
N PRO A 16 -2.95 -11.36 12.26
CA PRO A 16 -3.34 -12.76 12.16
C PRO A 16 -2.80 -13.42 10.88
N THR A 17 -2.53 -12.65 9.81
CA THR A 17 -1.79 -13.14 8.63
C THR A 17 -0.91 -12.04 7.99
N PRO A 18 0.22 -12.41 7.35
CA PRO A 18 1.09 -11.51 6.58
C PRO A 18 0.39 -10.67 5.52
N GLU A 19 -0.59 -11.24 4.82
CA GLU A 19 -1.27 -10.67 3.65
C GLU A 19 -2.18 -9.49 4.01
N LEU A 20 -2.56 -9.36 5.28
CA LEU A 20 -3.23 -8.14 5.78
C LEU A 20 -2.30 -6.93 5.75
N ALA A 21 -0.98 -7.14 5.70
CA ALA A 21 -0.08 -6.08 5.25
C ALA A 21 -0.29 -5.86 3.77
N ARG A 22 -0.70 -4.64 3.40
CA ARG A 22 -1.00 -4.21 2.02
C ARG A 22 -2.43 -4.47 1.54
N TYR A 23 -3.41 -4.56 2.43
CA TYR A 23 -4.84 -4.50 2.07
C TYR A 23 -5.27 -5.51 0.97
N ARG A 24 -4.51 -6.57 0.72
CA ARG A 24 -4.89 -7.65 -0.18
C ARG A 24 -5.54 -8.76 0.64
N SER A 25 -6.41 -9.52 0.00
CA SER A 25 -6.96 -10.74 0.59
C SER A 25 -6.43 -11.96 -0.18
N PRO A 26 -6.59 -13.17 0.37
CA PRO A 26 -6.31 -14.40 -0.39
C PRO A 26 -7.25 -14.64 -1.58
N ILE A 27 -8.28 -13.82 -1.77
CA ILE A 27 -9.20 -13.89 -2.90
C ILE A 27 -8.76 -12.85 -3.95
N ASP A 28 -8.57 -13.31 -5.18
CA ASP A 28 -8.14 -12.47 -6.30
C ASP A 28 -9.08 -11.26 -6.50
N ASN A 29 -8.47 -10.09 -6.70
CA ASN A 29 -9.15 -8.79 -6.89
C ASN A 29 -10.08 -8.36 -5.74
N LEU A 30 -10.00 -9.00 -4.57
CA LEU A 30 -10.67 -8.54 -3.36
C LEU A 30 -9.68 -7.80 -2.45
N TYR A 31 -9.94 -6.50 -2.28
CA TYR A 31 -9.11 -5.59 -1.50
C TYR A 31 -9.80 -5.17 -0.21
N HIS A 32 -9.03 -5.04 0.86
CA HIS A 32 -9.52 -4.69 2.18
C HIS A 32 -9.25 -3.22 2.48
N ALA A 33 -10.12 -2.31 2.02
CA ALA A 33 -9.92 -0.87 2.16
C ALA A 33 -10.85 -0.24 3.24
N HIS A 34 -10.81 -0.76 4.46
CA HIS A 34 -11.62 -0.23 5.56
C HIS A 34 -10.75 0.31 6.70
N GLN A 35 -11.24 1.33 7.41
CA GLN A 35 -10.52 1.97 8.51
C GLN A 35 -10.16 1.01 9.66
N THR A 36 -10.98 -0.02 9.89
CA THR A 36 -10.74 -1.05 10.92
C THR A 36 -9.89 -2.22 10.42
N SER A 37 -9.50 -2.20 9.13
CA SER A 37 -8.54 -3.14 8.54
C SER A 37 -7.12 -2.86 9.02
N GLY A 38 -6.84 -1.61 9.39
CA GLY A 38 -5.65 -1.23 10.13
C GLY A 38 -5.79 -1.56 11.62
N HIS A 39 -4.67 -1.78 12.31
CA HIS A 39 -4.67 -2.00 13.76
C HIS A 39 -5.36 -0.83 14.49
N PRO A 40 -6.21 -1.08 15.51
CA PRO A 40 -6.94 -0.04 16.22
C PRO A 40 -5.97 1.03 16.78
N GLY A 41 -6.22 2.30 16.48
CA GLY A 41 -5.42 3.46 16.92
C GLY A 41 -4.65 4.20 15.81
N ALA A 42 -4.58 3.66 14.59
CA ALA A 42 -3.91 4.30 13.44
C ALA A 42 -4.89 5.08 12.54
N LEU A 43 -5.74 5.93 13.13
CA LEU A 43 -6.80 6.65 12.41
C LEU A 43 -6.22 7.79 11.55
N CYS A 44 -6.03 7.51 10.26
CA CYS A 44 -5.81 8.53 9.24
C CYS A 44 -6.72 8.23 8.03
N LEU A 45 -7.87 8.92 7.96
CA LEU A 45 -8.93 8.64 6.99
C LEU A 45 -8.46 8.70 5.53
N MET A 46 -7.49 9.57 5.24
CA MET A 46 -6.94 9.73 3.89
C MET A 46 -5.89 8.66 3.55
N ALA A 47 -5.27 8.02 4.55
CA ALA A 47 -4.21 7.05 4.32
C ALA A 47 -4.75 5.74 3.71
N ILE A 48 -5.98 5.34 4.05
CA ILE A 48 -6.60 4.10 3.54
C ILE A 48 -6.76 4.14 2.00
N PRO A 49 -7.49 5.10 1.41
CA PRO A 49 -7.65 5.15 -0.05
C PRO A 49 -6.33 5.43 -0.77
N TYR A 50 -5.43 6.23 -0.18
CA TYR A 50 -4.13 6.51 -0.78
C TYR A 50 -3.23 5.28 -0.87
N ASN A 51 -3.18 4.46 0.18
CA ASN A 51 -2.45 3.19 0.11
C ASN A 51 -3.13 2.19 -0.83
N LEU A 52 -4.47 2.13 -0.86
CA LEU A 52 -5.19 1.28 -1.81
C LEU A 52 -4.77 1.60 -3.25
N MET A 53 -4.64 2.87 -3.61
CA MET A 53 -4.22 3.24 -4.96
C MET A 53 -2.83 2.70 -5.33
N HIS A 54 -1.87 2.65 -4.38
CA HIS A 54 -0.58 2.00 -4.63
C HIS A 54 -0.74 0.53 -5.04
N ILE A 55 -1.65 -0.19 -4.36
CA ILE A 55 -1.90 -1.61 -4.59
C ILE A 55 -2.63 -1.85 -5.92
N LEU A 56 -3.61 -1.00 -6.24
CA LEU A 56 -4.32 -1.08 -7.52
C LEU A 56 -3.38 -0.85 -8.70
N ILE A 57 -2.40 0.04 -8.56
CA ILE A 57 -1.35 0.24 -9.56
C ILE A 57 -0.42 -0.98 -9.61
N GLU A 58 0.01 -1.50 -8.46
CA GLU A 58 0.86 -2.69 -8.37
C GLU A 58 0.27 -3.92 -9.05
N ASP A 59 -1.04 -4.10 -8.93
CA ASP A 59 -1.78 -5.22 -9.49
C ASP A 59 -2.25 -4.97 -10.94
N GLY A 60 -1.96 -3.80 -11.51
CA GLY A 60 -2.35 -3.44 -12.88
C GLY A 60 -3.86 -3.20 -13.06
N VAL A 61 -4.60 -3.01 -11.96
CA VAL A 61 -6.03 -2.69 -11.96
C VAL A 61 -6.27 -1.23 -12.32
N ALA A 62 -5.34 -0.34 -11.94
CA ALA A 62 -5.42 1.09 -12.24
C ALA A 62 -4.11 1.60 -12.83
N GLU A 63 -4.21 2.47 -13.85
CA GLU A 63 -3.07 3.23 -14.34
C GLU A 63 -2.98 4.57 -13.60
N PRO A 64 -1.78 4.99 -13.14
CA PRO A 64 -1.62 6.28 -12.47
C PRO A 64 -1.84 7.43 -13.46
N GLY A 65 -2.75 8.36 -13.12
CA GLY A 65 -2.88 9.63 -13.84
C GLY A 65 -1.74 10.61 -13.48
N GLY A 66 -1.63 11.72 -14.21
CA GLY A 66 -0.58 12.72 -13.96
C GLY A 66 -0.64 13.42 -12.59
N TRP A 67 -1.73 13.26 -11.85
CA TRP A 67 -1.92 13.74 -10.48
C TRP A 67 -1.35 12.78 -9.42
N TRP A 68 -1.02 11.54 -9.81
CA TRP A 68 -0.54 10.53 -8.88
C TRP A 68 0.91 10.79 -8.51
N TYR A 69 1.20 10.69 -7.22
CA TYR A 69 2.55 10.62 -6.68
C TYR A 69 2.56 9.56 -5.59
N ALA A 70 3.55 8.68 -5.62
CA ALA A 70 3.75 7.70 -4.56
C ALA A 70 4.30 8.38 -3.30
N SER A 71 4.01 7.77 -2.14
CA SER A 71 4.57 8.25 -0.88
C SER A 71 6.12 8.19 -0.92
N PRO A 72 6.85 9.14 -0.33
CA PRO A 72 8.30 9.01 -0.15
C PRO A 72 8.71 7.76 0.65
N TYR A 73 7.79 7.19 1.43
CA TYR A 73 7.97 5.97 2.22
C TYR A 73 7.28 4.75 1.59
N TYR A 74 6.88 4.84 0.32
CA TYR A 74 6.36 3.70 -0.42
C TYR A 74 7.48 2.69 -0.67
N ILE A 75 7.17 1.42 -0.44
CA ILE A 75 8.07 0.30 -0.70
C ILE A 75 7.36 -0.62 -1.69
N PRO A 76 7.85 -0.72 -2.94
CA PRO A 76 7.22 -1.56 -3.95
C PRO A 76 7.25 -3.02 -3.53
N GLU A 77 6.22 -3.76 -3.92
CA GLU A 77 6.23 -5.21 -3.82
C GLU A 77 7.09 -5.83 -4.93
N GLU A 78 7.97 -6.75 -4.54
CA GLU A 78 8.82 -7.46 -5.49
C GLU A 78 7.96 -8.26 -6.48
N GLY A 79 8.28 -8.16 -7.77
CA GLY A 79 7.52 -8.82 -8.84
C GLY A 79 6.22 -8.12 -9.28
N LYS A 80 5.87 -6.96 -8.71
CA LYS A 80 4.69 -6.15 -9.09
C LYS A 80 5.08 -4.87 -9.84
N ILE A 81 4.10 -4.20 -10.43
CA ILE A 81 4.31 -2.90 -11.11
C ILE A 81 4.58 -1.84 -10.04
N PRO A 82 5.73 -1.15 -10.03
CA PRO A 82 6.00 -0.18 -8.98
C PRO A 82 5.12 1.07 -9.15
N ALA A 83 4.43 1.49 -8.08
CA ALA A 83 3.51 2.62 -8.10
C ALA A 83 4.21 4.01 -8.10
N ASN A 84 5.54 4.06 -8.09
CA ASN A 84 6.34 5.28 -8.07
C ASN A 84 6.90 5.68 -9.45
N ARG A 85 6.30 5.20 -10.55
CA ARG A 85 6.77 5.40 -11.94
C ARG A 85 6.85 6.86 -12.45
N ASN A 86 6.78 7.88 -11.60
CA ASN A 86 7.18 9.26 -11.93
C ASN A 86 8.71 9.46 -11.85
N GLY A 87 9.50 8.44 -12.21
CA GLY A 87 10.97 8.47 -12.12
C GLY A 87 11.68 9.31 -13.18
N SER A 88 11.02 10.26 -13.85
CA SER A 88 11.66 11.10 -14.89
C SER A 88 11.16 12.54 -15.01
N LEU A 89 10.33 13.05 -14.08
CA LEU A 89 9.69 14.37 -14.24
C LEU A 89 10.09 15.43 -13.19
N HIS A 90 11.13 15.19 -12.40
CA HIS A 90 11.69 16.20 -11.49
C HIS A 90 13.22 16.24 -11.54
N GLN A 91 13.77 16.48 -12.74
CA GLN A 91 15.08 17.10 -12.93
C GLN A 91 14.84 18.42 -13.67
N ASP A 92 14.49 19.45 -12.91
CA ASP A 92 14.61 20.87 -13.30
C ASP A 92 15.34 21.59 -12.16
#